data_AF-A0A0R0IT46-F1
#
_entry.id   AF-A0A0R0IT46-F1
#
_cell.length_a   1.000
_cell.length_b   1.000
_cell.length_c   1.000
_cell.angle_alpha   90.00
_cell.angle_beta   90.00
_cell.angle_gamma   90.00
#
_symmetry.space_group_name_H-M   'P 1'
#
loop_
_entity.id
_entity.type
_entity.pdbx_description
1 polymer ?
#
loop_
_entity_poly.entity_id
_entity_poly.type
_entity_poly.pdbx_seq_one_letter_code
_entity_poly.pdbx_strand_id
1 'polypeptide(L)'
;MERVLADVLRDQRNLGNKGNGGWKRSALNAAATMLSTSFNVNVTSDNVKNRIKLWRSWYGIVSGILGQSGFDWDGTKHMIT
;
A
#
# COMPACT_ATOMS: atom_id res chain seq x y z
N MET A 1 11.31 -2.56 -1.27
CA MET A 1 10.34 -2.63 -0.16
C MET A 1 8.89 -2.60 -0.62
N GLU A 2 8.50 -1.65 -1.48
CA GLU A 2 7.10 -1.47 -1.93
C GLU A 2 6.41 -2.72 -2.47
N ARG A 3 7.04 -3.43 -3.42
CA ARG A 3 6.48 -4.68 -3.99
C ARG A 3 6.23 -5.74 -2.92
N VAL A 4 7.22 -5.98 -2.04
CA VAL A 4 7.09 -6.95 -0.93
C VAL A 4 5.96 -6.54 0.01
N LEU A 5 5.84 -5.24 0.34
CA LEU A 5 4.73 -4.76 1.15
C LEU A 5 3.38 -5.04 0.45
N ALA A 6 3.26 -4.76 -0.85
CA ALA A 6 2.04 -5.00 -1.61
C ALA A 6 1.67 -6.48 -1.65
N ASP A 7 2.64 -7.37 -1.87
CA ASP A 7 2.44 -8.82 -1.87
C ASP A 7 2.00 -9.33 -0.50
N VAL A 8 2.67 -8.94 0.59
CA VAL A 8 2.26 -9.34 1.94
C VAL A 8 0.86 -8.83 2.26
N LEU A 9 0.52 -7.59 1.90
CA LEU A 9 -0.83 -7.06 2.11
C LEU A 9 -1.89 -7.82 1.28
N ARG A 10 -1.57 -8.23 0.05
CA ARG A 10 -2.45 -9.08 -0.76
C ARG A 10 -2.73 -10.40 -0.05
N ASP A 11 -1.70 -11.06 0.46
CA ASP A 11 -1.82 -12.34 1.15
C ASP A 11 -2.60 -12.19 2.47
N GLN A 12 -2.31 -11.14 3.24
CA GLN A 12 -3.05 -10.82 4.46
C GLN A 12 -4.53 -10.50 4.19
N ARG A 13 -4.85 -9.88 3.04
CA ARG A 13 -6.24 -9.67 2.62
C ARG A 13 -6.93 -11.01 2.35
N ASN A 14 -6.25 -11.91 1.64
CA ASN A 14 -6.79 -13.24 1.32
C ASN A 14 -7.02 -14.09 2.58
N LEU A 15 -6.23 -13.87 3.64
CA LEU A 15 -6.43 -14.46 4.97
C LEU A 15 -7.55 -13.79 5.80
N GLY A 16 -8.28 -12.82 5.25
CA GLY A 16 -9.36 -12.12 5.96
C GLY A 16 -8.87 -11.13 7.04
N ASN A 17 -7.62 -10.67 6.96
CA ASN A 17 -7.06 -9.69 7.91
C ASN A 17 -7.29 -8.22 7.49
N LYS A 18 -8.05 -7.99 6.43
CA LYS A 18 -8.58 -6.67 6.05
C LYS A 18 -10.09 -6.64 6.24
N GLY A 19 -10.56 -5.88 7.23
CA GLY A 19 -11.99 -5.62 7.45
C GLY A 19 -12.40 -4.21 7.04
N ASN A 20 -13.67 -3.86 7.26
CA ASN A 20 -14.22 -2.54 6.96
C ASN A 20 -13.48 -1.41 7.73
N GLY A 21 -13.12 -1.66 8.99
CA GLY A 21 -12.35 -0.73 9.82
C GLY A 21 -10.85 -0.65 9.50
N GLY A 22 -10.36 -1.38 8.49
CA GLY A 22 -8.96 -1.39 8.07
C GLY A 22 -8.24 -2.71 8.32
N TRP A 23 -6.92 -2.63 8.48
CA TRP A 23 -6.06 -3.79 8.66
C TRP A 23 -6.04 -4.22 10.12
N LYS A 24 -6.21 -5.53 10.38
CA LYS A 24 -5.99 -6.10 11.72
C LYS A 24 -4.52 -5.89 12.12
N ARG A 25 -4.28 -5.78 13.44
CA ARG A 25 -2.91 -5.66 13.99
C ARG A 25 -1.99 -6.80 13.53
N SER A 26 -2.53 -8.02 13.42
CA SER A 26 -1.80 -9.19 12.90
C SER A 26 -1.24 -8.97 11.50
N ALA A 27 -2.00 -8.37 10.58
CA ALA A 27 -1.53 -8.08 9.23
C ALA A 27 -0.42 -7.02 9.20
N LEU A 28 -0.55 -5.97 10.01
CA LEU A 28 0.48 -4.93 10.10
C LEU A 28 1.78 -5.47 10.68
N ASN A 29 1.69 -6.31 11.71
CA ASN A 29 2.84 -6.97 12.31
C ASN A 29 3.48 -7.97 11.35
N ALA A 30 2.69 -8.78 10.63
CA ALA A 30 3.21 -9.72 9.63
C ALA A 30 3.97 -9.00 8.51
N ALA A 31 3.43 -7.89 8.00
CA ALA A 31 4.11 -7.03 7.04
C ALA A 31 5.40 -6.44 7.61
N ALA A 32 5.38 -5.93 8.85
CA ALA A 32 6.57 -5.39 9.50
C ALA A 32 7.68 -6.44 9.64
N THR A 33 7.36 -7.63 10.16
CA THR A 33 8.30 -8.76 10.28
C THR A 33 8.87 -9.15 8.92
N MET A 34 8.03 -9.35 7.90
CA MET A 34 8.49 -9.72 6.56
C MET A 34 9.43 -8.67 5.99
N LEU A 35 9.08 -7.38 6.07
CA LEU A 35 9.93 -6.31 5.57
C LEU A 35 11.25 -6.21 6.36
N SER A 36 11.21 -6.37 7.67
CA SER A 36 12.42 -6.35 8.49
C SER A 36 13.38 -7.46 8.13
N THR A 37 12.88 -8.69 7.97
CA THR A 37 13.70 -9.84 7.60
C THR A 37 14.19 -9.75 6.17
N SER A 38 13.35 -9.37 5.20
CA SER A 38 13.74 -9.32 3.78
C SER A 38 14.75 -8.22 3.46
N PHE A 39 14.76 -7.12 4.23
CA PHE A 39 15.61 -5.96 3.94
C PHE A 39 16.67 -5.69 5.02
N ASN A 40 16.74 -6.50 6.08
CA ASN A 40 17.65 -6.31 7.21
C ASN A 40 17.60 -4.90 7.82
N VAL A 41 16.38 -4.39 8.02
CA VAL A 41 16.12 -3.06 8.61
C VAL A 41 15.01 -3.14 9.65
N ASN A 42 15.00 -2.23 10.62
CA ASN A 42 13.92 -2.18 11.61
C ASN A 42 12.67 -1.52 11.00
N VAL A 43 11.62 -2.31 10.76
CA VAL A 43 10.32 -1.85 10.27
C VAL A 43 9.30 -2.16 11.35
N THR A 44 8.60 -1.11 11.79
CA THR A 44 7.51 -1.25 12.77
C THR A 44 6.17 -1.34 12.08
N SER A 45 5.15 -1.85 12.78
CA SER A 45 3.78 -1.86 12.29
C SER A 45 3.23 -0.44 12.05
N ASP A 46 3.74 0.56 12.75
CA ASP A 46 3.43 1.97 12.49
C ASP A 46 4.08 2.49 11.20
N ASN A 47 5.30 2.07 10.86
CA ASN A 47 5.88 2.38 9.54
C ASN A 47 5.01 1.82 8.41
N VAL A 48 4.57 0.56 8.55
CA VAL A 48 3.66 -0.09 7.59
C VAL A 48 2.34 0.67 7.49
N LYS A 49 1.72 0.99 8.63
CA LYS A 49 0.46 1.74 8.69
C LYS A 49 0.59 3.12 8.02
N ASN A 50 1.68 3.84 8.27
CA ASN A 50 1.95 5.14 7.67
C ASN A 50 2.17 5.02 6.16
N ARG A 51 2.88 3.99 5.69
CA ARG A 51 3.05 3.76 4.25
C ARG A 51 1.72 3.49 3.55
N ILE A 52 0.84 2.69 4.14
CA ILE A 52 -0.51 2.43 3.61
C ILE A 52 -1.35 3.71 3.56
N LYS A 53 -1.22 4.60 4.55
CA LYS A 53 -1.90 5.92 4.53
C LYS A 53 -1.40 6.77 3.35
N LEU A 54 -0.09 6.81 3.10
CA LEU A 54 0.48 7.52 1.96
C LEU A 54 -0.05 6.99 0.63
N TRP A 55 -0.09 5.66 0.45
CA TRP A 55 -0.65 5.05 -0.75
C TRP A 55 -2.10 5.47 -1.00
N ARG A 56 -2.94 5.51 0.04
CA ARG A 56 -4.32 6.00 -0.08
C ARG A 56 -4.38 7.46 -0.46
N SER A 57 -3.53 8.31 0.13
CA SER A 57 -3.46 9.73 -0.20
C SER A 57 -3.07 9.95 -1.66
N TRP A 58 -2.03 9.26 -2.13
CA TRP A 58 -1.58 9.36 -3.51
C TRP A 58 -2.63 8.84 -4.48
N TYR A 59 -3.25 7.70 -4.18
CA TYR A 59 -4.36 7.19 -4.97
C TYR A 59 -5.51 8.21 -5.05
N GLY A 60 -5.87 8.86 -3.94
CA GLY A 60 -6.89 9.91 -3.91
C GLY A 60 -6.54 11.10 -4.80
N ILE A 61 -5.28 11.55 -4.79
CA ILE A 61 -4.81 12.64 -5.65
C ILE A 61 -4.87 12.24 -7.12
N VAL A 62 -4.29 11.08 -7.48
CA VAL A 62 -4.25 10.60 -8.87
C VAL A 62 -5.65 10.34 -9.41
N SER A 63 -6.52 9.70 -8.63
CA SER A 63 -7.92 9.49 -9.02
C SER A 63 -8.71 10.79 -9.15
N GLY A 64 -8.43 11.78 -8.29
CA GLY A 64 -9.02 13.11 -8.41
C GLY A 64 -8.66 13.82 -9.71
N ILE A 65 -7.38 13.75 -10.11
CA ILE A 65 -6.90 14.32 -11.38
C ILE A 65 -7.49 13.56 -12.58
N LEU A 66 -7.44 12.24 -12.57
CA LEU A 66 -8.00 11.40 -13.65
C LEU A 66 -9.53 11.49 -13.76
N GLY A 67 -10.21 12.01 -12.73
CA GLY A 67 -11.63 12.33 -12.79
C GLY A 67 -11.95 13.65 -13.49
N GLN A 68 -10.95 14.48 -13.81
CA GLN A 68 -11.11 15.73 -14.54
C GLN A 68 -11.05 15.49 -16.05
N SER A 69 -11.80 16.27 -16.83
CA SER A 69 -11.74 16.22 -18.30
C SER A 69 -10.37 16.66 -18.80
N GLY A 70 -9.85 15.96 -19.81
CA GLY A 70 -8.57 16.29 -20.44
C GLY A 70 -7.34 15.62 -19.80
N PHE A 71 -7.54 14.78 -18.77
CA PHE A 71 -6.49 13.95 -18.19
C PHE A 71 -6.74 12.46 -18.44
N ASP A 72 -5.68 11.70 -18.69
CA ASP A 72 -5.70 10.24 -18.82
C ASP A 72 -4.45 9.60 -18.19
N TRP A 73 -4.42 8.28 -18.06
CA TRP A 73 -3.29 7.53 -17.51
C TRP A 73 -2.48 6.86 -18.62
N ASP A 74 -1.22 7.30 -18.80
CA ASP A 74 -0.27 6.61 -19.65
C ASP A 74 0.26 5.36 -18.92
N GLY A 75 -0.29 4.21 -19.30
CA GLY A 75 0.10 2.91 -18.76
C GLY A 75 1.55 2.50 -19.05
N THR A 76 2.19 3.09 -20.06
CA THR A 76 3.58 2.81 -20.44
C THR A 76 4.56 3.67 -19.66
N LYS A 77 4.26 4.97 -19.50
CA LYS A 77 5.11 5.91 -18.76
C LYS A 77 4.78 5.98 -17.27
N HIS A 78 3.67 5.37 -16.85
CA HIS A 78 3.17 5.40 -15.48
C HIS A 78 2.97 6.83 -14.94
N MET A 79 2.31 7.67 -15.75
CA MET A 79 2.04 9.07 -15.41
C MET A 79 0.69 9.52 -15.97
N ILE A 80 0.23 10.66 -15.48
CA ILE A 80 -0.97 11.32 -16.01
C ILE A 80 -0.56 12.11 -17.27
N THR A 81 -1.39 12.04 -18.32
CA THR A 81 -1.29 12.81 -19.58
C THR A 81 -2.41 13.81 -19.70
#